data_AF-A0A3S0F2H0-F1
#
_entry.id   AF-A0A3S0F2H0-F1
#
_cell.length_a   1.000
_cell.length_b   1.000
_cell.length_c   1.000
_cell.angle_alpha   90.00
_cell.angle_beta   90.00
_cell.angle_gamma   90.00
#
_symmetry.space_group_name_H-M   'P 1'
#
loop_
_entity.id
_entity.type
_entity.pdbx_description
1 polymer ?
#
loop_
_entity_poly.entity_id
_entity_poly.type
_entity_poly.pdbx_seq_one_letter_code
_entity_poly.pdbx_strand_id
1 'polypeptide(L)' 'MLYPGHTEAEGPLPHAGLNFEVDDIEAMQVDIERLGGQMIELREPGTGVPVRVATFRDSEGNGFELRQQPRTAAGA' A
#
# COMPACT_ATOMS: atom_id res chain seq x y z
N MET A 1 -29.04 -19.20 10.74
CA MET A 1 -29.28 -17.77 10.95
C MET A 1 -28.12 -17.01 10.32
N LEU A 2 -28.39 -16.22 9.28
CA LEU A 2 -27.42 -15.37 8.60
C LEU A 2 -27.47 -14.00 9.26
N TYR A 3 -26.32 -13.44 9.64
CA TYR A 3 -26.23 -12.09 10.20
C TYR A 3 -26.65 -11.07 9.12
N PRO A 4 -27.68 -10.24 9.36
CA PRO A 4 -28.06 -9.18 8.43
C PRO A 4 -27.26 -7.92 8.80
N GLY A 5 -26.31 -7.49 7.97
CA GLY A 5 -25.63 -6.24 8.31
C GLY A 5 -24.46 -5.76 7.47
N HIS A 6 -23.92 -6.52 6.52
CA HIS A 6 -22.86 -6.00 5.64
C HIS A 6 -23.10 -6.49 4.21
N THR A 7 -24.06 -5.88 3.52
CA THR A 7 -23.88 -5.61 2.08
C THR A 7 -22.99 -4.38 1.97
N GLU A 8 -21.72 -4.51 2.36
CA GLU A 8 -20.71 -3.78 1.62
C GLU A 8 -20.80 -4.37 0.23
N ALA A 9 -21.29 -3.59 -0.72
CA ALA A 9 -21.10 -3.92 -2.11
C ALA A 9 -19.63 -4.29 -2.26
N GLU A 10 -19.34 -5.53 -2.63
CA GLU A 10 -18.05 -5.91 -3.20
C GLU A 10 -17.95 -5.14 -4.53
N GLY A 11 -17.70 -3.83 -4.44
CA GLY A 11 -17.29 -3.03 -5.56
C GLY A 11 -15.97 -3.64 -6.05
N PRO A 12 -15.72 -3.66 -7.37
CA PRO A 12 -14.43 -4.09 -7.87
C PRO A 12 -13.38 -3.29 -7.10
N LEU A 13 -12.44 -3.97 -6.44
CA LEU A 13 -11.22 -3.32 -5.98
C LEU A 13 -10.66 -2.64 -7.24
N PRO A 14 -10.53 -1.30 -7.29
CA PRO A 14 -10.33 -0.58 -8.54
C PRO A 14 -9.01 -0.90 -9.24
N HIS A 15 -8.14 -1.70 -8.60
CA HIS A 15 -6.78 -1.98 -9.02
C HIS A 15 -6.47 -3.46 -8.77
N ALA A 16 -5.69 -4.08 -9.65
CA ALA A 16 -5.06 -5.35 -9.35
C ALA A 16 -4.35 -5.22 -7.99
N GLY A 17 -4.72 -6.02 -6.99
CA GLY A 17 -4.21 -5.95 -5.62
C GLY A 17 -2.75 -6.43 -5.54
N LEU A 18 -1.86 -5.75 -6.24
CA LEU A 18 -0.43 -6.04 -6.23
C LEU A 18 0.17 -5.41 -4.99
N ASN A 19 0.82 -6.26 -4.20
CA ASN A 19 1.49 -5.90 -2.97
C ASN A 19 2.96 -6.28 -3.12
N PHE A 20 3.87 -5.31 -2.97
CA PHE A 20 5.29 -5.57 -2.97
C PHE A 20 5.89 -5.19 -1.61
N GLU A 21 6.81 -6.02 -1.11
CA GLU A 21 7.63 -5.64 0.03
C GLU A 21 8.87 -4.89 -0.47
N VAL A 22 9.22 -3.78 0.19
CA VAL A 22 10.36 -2.93 -0.15
C VAL A 22 11.10 -2.49 1.10
N ASP A 23 12.40 -2.24 0.98
CA ASP A 23 13.24 -1.76 2.08
C ASP A 23 13.00 -0.28 2.42
N ASP A 24 12.71 0.54 1.40
CA ASP A 24 12.63 2.00 1.51
C ASP A 24 11.57 2.55 0.53
N ILE A 25 10.40 2.92 1.07
CA ILE A 25 9.26 3.47 0.32
C ILE A 25 9.64 4.81 -0.32
N GLU A 26 10.41 5.64 0.36
CA GLU A 26 10.81 6.96 -0.12
C GLU A 26 11.71 6.86 -1.35
N ALA A 27 12.66 5.92 -1.35
CA ALA A 27 13.47 5.64 -2.54
C ALA A 27 12.60 5.18 -3.72
N MET A 28 11.64 4.29 -3.46
CA MET A 28 10.72 3.80 -4.49
C MET A 28 9.77 4.89 -4.99
N GLN A 29 9.29 5.78 -4.12
CA GLN A 29 8.47 6.92 -4.50
C GLN A 29 9.18 7.79 -5.54
N VAL A 30 10.45 8.13 -5.32
CA VAL A 30 11.23 8.94 -6.26
C VAL A 30 11.32 8.27 -7.64
N ASP A 31 11.57 6.96 -7.68
CA ASP A 31 11.63 6.22 -8.95
C ASP A 31 10.25 6.12 -9.63
N ILE A 32 9.19 5.87 -8.87
CA ILE A 32 7.82 5.78 -9.39
C ILE A 32 7.37 7.14 -9.96
N GLU A 33 7.60 8.23 -9.24
CA GLU A 33 7.28 9.60 -9.69
C GLU A 33 8.08 9.98 -10.94
N ARG A 34 9.37 9.60 -11.00
CA ARG A 34 10.22 9.80 -12.19
C ARG A 34 9.68 9.06 -13.43
N LEU A 35 9.00 7.93 -13.24
CA LEU A 35 8.37 7.14 -14.31
C LEU A 35 6.92 7.59 -14.62
N GLY A 36 6.46 8.68 -14.01
CA GLY A 36 5.12 9.24 -14.23
C GLY A 36 4.03 8.62 -13.37
N GLY A 37 4.39 7.83 -12.36
CA GLY A 37 3.49 7.41 -11.30
C GLY A 37 3.27 8.49 -10.24
N GLN A 38 2.39 8.22 -9.30
CA GLN A 38 2.03 9.14 -8.21
C GLN A 38 1.70 8.36 -6.94
N MET A 39 2.13 8.86 -5.79
CA MET A 39 1.68 8.36 -4.49
C MET A 39 0.27 8.89 -4.20
N ILE A 40 -0.63 7.98 -3.85
CA ILE A 40 -2.02 8.29 -3.50
C ILE A 40 -2.17 8.42 -1.98
N GLU A 41 -1.54 7.52 -1.24
CA GLU A 41 -1.66 7.46 0.22
C GLU A 41 -0.40 6.86 0.84
N LEU A 42 0.00 7.38 2.00
CA LEU A 42 0.99 6.78 2.88
C LEU A 42 0.37 6.55 4.26
N ARG A 43 0.45 5.31 4.75
CA ARG A 43 -0.03 4.87 6.06
C ARG A 43 1.15 4.40 6.90
N GLU A 44 1.34 5.06 8.04
CA GLU A 44 2.33 4.65 9.04
C GLU A 44 1.83 3.44 9.85
N PRO A 45 2.72 2.67 10.51
CA PRO A 45 2.33 1.54 11.32
C PRO A 45 1.38 1.97 12.43
N GLY A 46 0.28 1.24 12.61
CA GLY A 46 -0.77 1.58 13.56
C GLY A 46 -1.51 0.35 14.09
N THR A 47 -2.57 0.58 14.85
CA THR A 47 -3.37 -0.50 15.46
C THR A 47 -4.06 -1.33 14.36
N GLY A 48 -3.50 -2.49 14.04
CA GLY A 48 -4.01 -3.42 13.03
C GLY A 48 -3.14 -3.59 11.78
N VAL A 49 -2.19 -2.68 11.53
CA VAL A 49 -1.23 -2.78 10.42
C VAL A 49 0.17 -2.47 10.95
N PRO A 50 1.04 -3.49 11.13
CA PRO A 50 2.34 -3.31 11.79
C PRO A 50 3.46 -2.79 10.86
N VAL A 51 3.12 -2.46 9.61
CA VAL A 51 4.08 -2.06 8.56
C VAL A 51 3.68 -0.72 7.96
N ARG A 52 4.64 0.00 7.36
CA ARG A 52 4.33 1.15 6.53
C ARG A 52 3.73 0.65 5.22
N VAL A 53 2.66 1.30 4.76
CA VAL A 53 2.00 0.96 3.50
C VAL A 53 1.83 2.21 2.66
N ALA A 54 2.28 2.17 1.42
CA ALA A 54 2.11 3.26 0.46
C ALA A 54 1.34 2.76 -0.77
N THR A 55 0.27 3.46 -1.12
CA THR A 55 -0.53 3.17 -2.31
C THR A 55 -0.09 4.09 -3.43
N PHE A 56 0.21 3.53 -4.59
CA PHE A 56 0.64 4.25 -5.78
C PHE A 56 -0.32 4.02 -6.94
N ARG A 57 -0.27 4.92 -7.91
CA ARG A 57 -0.85 4.76 -9.23
C ARG A 57 0.23 5.00 -10.29
N ASP A 58 0.43 4.07 -11.21
CA ASP A 58 1.39 4.24 -12.31
C ASP A 58 0.85 5.20 -13.41
N SER A 59 1.66 5.41 -14.44
CA SER A 59 1.34 6.30 -15.58
C SER A 59 0.24 5.77 -16.49
N GLU A 60 -0.04 4.47 -16.47
CA GLU A 60 -1.16 3.82 -17.19
C GLU A 60 -2.45 3.84 -16.35
N GLY A 61 -2.33 4.20 -15.07
CA GLY A 61 -3.41 4.35 -14.14
C GLY A 61 -3.67 3.12 -13.27
N ASN A 62 -2.79 2.10 -13.28
CA ASN A 62 -2.93 0.94 -12.41
C ASN A 62 -2.46 1.26 -11.00
N GLY A 63 -3.19 0.77 -10.00
CA GLY A 63 -2.83 0.92 -8.60
C GLY A 63 -2.03 -0.27 -8.07
N PHE A 64 -1.11 -0.01 -7.15
CA PHE A 64 -0.37 -1.04 -6.41
C PHE A 64 0.04 -0.53 -5.02
N GLU A 65 0.31 -1.44 -4.10
CA GLU A 65 0.73 -1.14 -2.73
C GLU A 65 2.19 -1.58 -2.49
N LEU A 66 2.98 -0.69 -1.91
CA LEU A 66 4.28 -1.01 -1.34
C LEU A 66 4.15 -1.16 0.18
N ARG A 67 4.82 -2.16 0.74
CA ARG A 67 4.86 -2.45 2.17
C ARG A 67 6.29 -2.44 2.64
N GLN A 68 6.57 -1.71 3.71
CA GLN A 68 7.89 -1.65 4.31
C GLN A 68 7.80 -2.10 5.77
N GLN A 69 8.57 -3.15 6.09
CA GLN A 69 8.70 -3.63 7.46
C GLN A 69 9.30 -2.51 8.34
N PRO A 70 8.87 -2.38 9.59
CA PRO A 70 9.58 -1.52 10.53
C PRO A 70 11.03 -2.00 10.58
N ARG A 71 11.99 -1.08 10.48
CA ARG A 71 13.40 -1.44 10.66
C ARG A 71 13.52 -2.09 12.03
N THR A 72 13.79 -3.39 12.07
CA THR A 72 14.21 -4.05 13.29
C THR A 72 15.50 -3.35 13.71
N ALA A 73 15.47 -2.68 14.87
CA ALA A 73 16.71 -2.29 15.52
C ALA A 73 17.48 -3.59 15.75
N ALA A 74 18.50 -3.84 14.95
CA ALA A 74 19.47 -4.88 15.24
C ALA A 74 19.99 -4.60 16.65
N GLY A 75 19.85 -5.59 17.54
CA GLY A 75 20.03 -5.44 18.98
C GLY A 75 21.29 -4.65 19.33
N ALA A 76 21.09 -3.67 20.22
CA ALA A 76 22.15 -3.06 21.01
C ALA A 76 22.72 -4.08 22.01
#